data_AF-A0A7X5VI17-F1
#
_entry.id   AF-A0A7X5VI17-F1
#
_cell.length_a   1.000
_cell.length_b   1.000
_cell.length_c   1.000
_cell.angle_alpha   90.00
_cell.angle_beta   90.00
_cell.angle_gamma   90.00
#
_symmetry.space_group_name_H-M   'P 1'
#
loop_
_entity.id
_entity.type
_entity.pdbx_description
1 polymer ?
#
loop_
_entity_poly.entity_id
_entity_poly.type
_entity_poly.pdbx_seq_one_letter_code
_entity_poly.pdbx_strand_id
1 'polypeptide(L)' 'MPEARKRQARELLLDTLFDKVEKDRFPSISMLDMIESLLRPDEVQIYVRLLLRKTRREMYPSIPILRRIAALAE' A
#
# COMPACT_ATOMS: atom_id res chain seq x y z
N MET A 1 9.44 15.81 22.24
CA MET A 1 8.17 15.18 21.78
C MET A 1 8.46 13.87 21.03
N PRO A 2 8.38 12.70 21.69
CA PRO A 2 8.63 11.39 21.07
C PRO A 2 7.62 11.01 19.98
N GLU A 3 6.36 11.40 20.12
CA GLU A 3 5.27 11.05 19.20
C GLU A 3 5.40 11.71 17.82
N ALA A 4 5.96 12.92 17.76
CA ALA A 4 6.25 13.60 16.48
C ALA A 4 7.33 12.86 15.66
N ARG A 5 8.37 12.34 16.33
CA ARG A 5 9.44 11.57 15.66
C ARG A 5 8.93 10.20 15.17
N LYS A 6 8.09 9.52 15.97
CA LYS A 6 7.45 8.26 15.55
C LYS A 6 6.52 8.47 14.35
N ARG A 7 5.73 9.55 14.35
CA ARG A 7 4.88 9.95 13.22
C ARG A 7 5.70 10.08 11.94
N GLN A 8 6.81 10.81 12.01
CA GLN A 8 7.70 11.01 10.87
C GLN A 8 8.35 9.69 10.40
N ALA A 9 8.79 8.83 11.31
CA ALA A 9 9.37 7.53 10.94
C ALA A 9 8.35 6.61 10.23
N ARG A 10 7.09 6.58 10.72
CA ARG A 10 5.99 5.85 10.09
C ARG A 10 5.73 6.35 8.67
N GLU A 11 5.67 7.67 8.49
CA GLU A 11 5.43 8.32 7.19
C GLU A 11 6.53 7.96 6.19
N LEU A 12 7.80 8.08 6.59
CA LEU A 12 8.94 7.70 5.75
C LEU A 12 8.94 6.21 5.36
N LEU A 13 8.55 5.33 6.28
CA LEU A 13 8.43 3.90 5.99
C LEU A 13 7.30 3.63 5.00
N LEU A 14 6.13 4.25 5.21
CA LEU A 14 4.98 4.08 4.32
C LEU A 14 5.30 4.56 2.90
N ASP A 15 5.93 5.73 2.77
CA ASP A 15 6.37 6.27 1.48
C ASP A 15 7.33 5.31 0.78
N THR A 16 8.31 4.78 1.52
CA THR A 16 9.27 3.79 0.98
C THR A 16 8.57 2.52 0.48
N LEU A 17 7.57 2.03 1.22
CA LEU A 17 6.83 0.83 0.83
C LEU A 17 5.93 1.09 -0.38
N PHE A 18 5.27 2.24 -0.47
CA PHE A 18 4.52 2.64 -1.67
C PHE A 18 5.42 2.68 -2.90
N ASP A 19 6.59 3.30 -2.77
CA ASP A 19 7.58 3.38 -3.84
C ASP A 19 8.04 2.00 -4.33
N LYS A 20 8.26 1.07 -3.41
CA LYS A 20 8.64 -0.31 -3.72
C LYS A 20 7.51 -1.05 -4.43
N VAL A 21 6.29 -0.98 -3.90
CA VAL A 21 5.11 -1.63 -4.49
C VAL A 21 4.82 -1.09 -5.90
N GLU A 22 5.01 0.21 -6.14
CA GLU A 22 4.86 0.79 -7.47
C GLU A 22 5.83 0.19 -8.49
N LYS A 23 7.11 0.03 -8.10
CA LYS A 23 8.20 -0.39 -8.99
C LYS A 23 8.27 -1.91 -9.16
N ASP A 24 7.93 -2.67 -8.12
CA ASP A 24 8.05 -4.13 -8.13
C ASP A 24 6.93 -4.78 -8.94
N ARG A 25 7.29 -5.65 -9.91
CA ARG A 25 6.30 -6.41 -10.68
C ARG A 25 5.44 -7.31 -9.80
N PHE A 26 6.05 -7.90 -8.78
CA PHE A 26 5.39 -8.80 -7.82
C PHE A 26 5.73 -8.36 -6.40
N PRO A 27 5.02 -7.36 -5.84
CA PRO A 27 5.27 -6.92 -4.48
C PRO A 27 5.02 -8.07 -3.51
N SER A 28 5.86 -8.17 -2.47
CA SER A 28 5.69 -9.23 -1.48
C SER A 28 4.41 -9.01 -0.66
N ILE A 29 3.74 -10.11 -0.28
CA ILE A 29 2.54 -10.08 0.55
C ILE A 29 2.82 -9.37 1.88
N SER A 30 3.97 -9.65 2.50
CA SER A 30 4.37 -9.02 3.77
C SER A 30 4.57 -7.51 3.66
N MET A 31 5.02 -6.98 2.51
CA MET A 31 5.07 -5.53 2.29
C MET A 31 3.67 -4.91 2.22
N LEU A 32 2.72 -5.58 1.56
CA LEU A 32 1.34 -5.13 1.47
C LEU A 32 0.66 -5.15 2.85
N ASP A 33 0.87 -6.21 3.63
CA ASP A 33 0.37 -6.30 5.01
C ASP A 33 0.95 -5.20 5.91
N MET A 34 2.25 -4.92 5.75
CA MET A 34 2.92 -3.86 6.50
C MET A 34 2.35 -2.49 6.15
N ILE A 35 2.13 -2.20 4.88
CA ILE A 35 1.45 -0.97 4.44
C ILE A 35 0.11 -0.85 5.15
N GLU A 36 -0.74 -1.87 5.06
CA GLU A 36 -2.10 -1.85 5.64
C GLU A 36 -2.09 -1.65 7.15
N SER A 37 -1.08 -2.16 7.86
CA SER A 37 -0.90 -1.93 9.30
C SER A 37 -0.49 -0.49 9.66
N LEU A 38 0.09 0.25 8.70
CA LEU A 38 0.60 1.61 8.87
C LEU A 38 -0.38 2.69 8.39
N LEU A 39 -1.37 2.31 7.57
CA LEU A 39 -2.32 3.24 6.95
C LEU A 39 -3.16 3.98 7.99
N ARG A 40 -3.31 5.28 7.76
CA ARG A 40 -4.35 6.10 8.37
C ARG A 40 -5.56 6.23 7.44
N PRO A 41 -6.75 6.59 7.96
CA PRO A 41 -7.96 6.70 7.15
C PRO A 41 -7.82 7.59 5.91
N ASP A 42 -7.05 8.67 5.99
CA ASP A 42 -6.77 9.60 4.89
C ASP A 42 -5.80 9.03 3.83
N GLU A 43 -5.00 8.02 4.19
CA GLU A 43 -4.01 7.40 3.30
C GLU A 43 -4.58 6.18 2.54
N VAL A 44 -5.71 5.62 2.98
CA VAL A 44 -6.35 4.44 2.36
C VAL A 44 -6.62 4.68 0.87
N GLN A 45 -7.13 5.87 0.52
CA GLN A 45 -7.42 6.22 -0.88
C GLN A 45 -6.17 6.25 -1.77
N ILE A 46 -5.01 6.62 -1.21
CA ILE A 46 -3.73 6.61 -1.93
C ILE A 46 -3.32 5.17 -2.23
N TYR A 47 -3.41 4.28 -1.23
CA TYR A 47 -3.08 2.87 -1.37
C TYR A 47 -4.00 2.16 -2.39
N VAL A 48 -5.32 2.38 -2.33
CA VAL A 48 -6.27 1.82 -3.29
C VAL A 48 -5.94 2.24 -4.72
N ARG A 49 -5.62 3.52 -4.94
CA ARG A 49 -5.22 4.03 -6.27
C ARG A 49 -3.92 3.38 -6.77
N LEU A 50 -2.94 3.16 -5.88
CA LEU A 50 -1.71 2.46 -6.20
C LEU A 50 -2.00 1.02 -6.68
N LEU A 51 -2.80 0.27 -5.93
CA LEU A 51 -3.16 -1.11 -6.27
C LEU A 51 -3.95 -1.19 -7.60
N LEU A 52 -4.94 -0.32 -7.80
CA LEU A 52 -5.71 -0.24 -9.04
C LEU A 52 -4.83 0.10 -10.26
N ARG A 53 -3.85 0.99 -10.09
CA ARG A 53 -2.91 1.33 -11.16
C ARG A 53 -2.04 0.13 -11.56
N LYS A 54 -1.66 -0.73 -10.60
CA LYS A 54 -0.95 -1.98 -10.90
C LYS A 54 -1.81 -2.96 -11.69
N THR A 55 -3.02 -3.23 -11.21
CA THR A 55 -3.92 -4.19 -11.87
C THR A 55 -4.27 -3.77 -13.30
N ARG A 56 -4.39 -2.46 -13.57
CA ARG A 56 -4.59 -1.93 -14.93
C ARG A 56 -3.41 -2.13 -15.88
N ARG A 57 -2.19 -2.26 -15.36
CA ARG A 57 -0.96 -2.44 -16.16
C ARG A 57 -0.62 -3.91 -16.40
N GLU A 58 -1.27 -4.83 -15.68
CA GLU A 58 -1.00 -6.25 -15.74
C GLU A 58 -1.99 -6.97 -16.66
N MET A 59 -1.49 -7.85 -17.53
CA MET A 59 -2.33 -8.72 -18.37
C MET A 59 -3.09 -9.75 -17.54
N TYR A 60 -2.49 -10.22 -16.44
CA TYR A 60 -3.05 -11.19 -15.51
C TYR A 60 -2.95 -10.61 -14.09
N PRO A 61 -3.97 -9.89 -13.61
CA PRO A 61 -3.90 -9.20 -12.33
C PRO A 61 -3.84 -10.17 -11.15
N SER A 62 -3.03 -9.82 -10.16
CA SER A 62 -2.88 -10.59 -8.92
C SER A 62 -4.19 -10.68 -8.12
N ILE A 63 -4.70 -11.91 -7.89
CA ILE A 63 -5.89 -12.16 -7.05
C ILE A 63 -5.73 -11.60 -5.63
N PRO A 64 -4.59 -11.77 -4.93
CA PRO A 64 -4.37 -11.11 -3.64
C PRO A 64 -4.56 -9.59 -3.67
N ILE A 65 -4.08 -8.91 -4.72
CA ILE A 65 -4.24 -7.46 -4.87
C ILE A 65 -5.71 -7.10 -5.09
N LEU A 66 -6.42 -7.84 -5.95
CA LEU A 66 -7.85 -7.61 -6.19
C LEU A 66 -8.69 -7.78 -4.93
N ARG A 67 -8.40 -8.80 -4.10
CA ARG A 67 -9.09 -9.02 -2.82
C ARG A 67 -8.87 -7.87 -1.84
N ARG A 68 -7.65 -7.33 -1.75
CA ARG A 68 -7.34 -6.16 -0.90
C ARG A 68 -8.11 -4.93 -1.35
N ILE A 69 -8.17 -4.66 -2.66
CA ILE A 69 -8.96 -3.54 -3.21
C ILE A 69 -10.44 -3.70 -2.84
N ALA A 70 -11.00 -4.90 -3.01
CA ALA A 70 -12.40 -5.17 -2.69
C ALA A 70 -12.70 -4.93 -1.19
N ALA A 71 -11.83 -5.41 -0.30
CA ALA A 71 -11.99 -5.23 1.14
C ALA A 71 -11.89 -3.76 1.60
N LEU A 72 -11.21 -2.90 0.84
CA LEU A 72 -11.07 -1.47 1.13
C LEU A 72 -12.18 -0.60 0.50
N ALA A 73 -13.07 -1.21 -0.29
CA ALA A 73 -14.18 -0.53 -0.96
C ALA A 73 -15.54 -0.70 -0.26
N GLU A 74 -15.57 -1.53 0.80
CA GLU A 74 -16.71 -1.72 1.70
C GLU A 74 -16.69 -0.70 2.86
#